data_AF-A0ABD3ZAU6-F1
#
_entry.id   AF-A0ABD3ZAU6-F1
#
_cell.length_a   1.000
_cell.length_b   1.000
_cell.length_c   1.000
_cell.angle_alpha   90.00
_cell.angle_beta   90.00
_cell.angle_gamma   90.00
#
_symmetry.space_group_name_H-M   'P 1'
#
loop_
_entity.id
_entity.type
_entity.pdbx_description
1 polymer ?
#
loop_
_entity_poly.entity_id
_entity_poly.type
_entity_poly.pdbx_seq_one_letter_code
_entity_poly.pdbx_strand_id
1 'polypeptide(L)'
;MSTLLIGDVHGCYEELRSLLAQVDFDPAKDTLWLTGDLVARGPDSVEVLRYVQSLGDSVRMVLGNHDLHLLAVYAGISRNKPKDKITPLLDAPDADSLINWLRRQPVLQVDNELKLVMAHAGISPQWDIETAQLCAREVEAVLSSDSYPLFLNAMYGDMPNSWVDGLTGLQRLRFSTNALTRMRYCFPGGELDMICKDAPGEAPSPLKPWFNLPSKVLDEGYSIAFGHWASLEGKGTPPQVYALDTGCCWGGDLTLLRWEDKQYFTQPSLRPKSIEESA
;
A
#
# COMPACT_ATOMS: atom_id res chain seq x y z
N MET A 1 -13.83 -3.06 -20.73
CA MET A 1 -13.08 -2.32 -19.71
C MET A 1 -13.02 -3.21 -18.51
N SER A 2 -11.82 -3.63 -18.15
CA SER A 2 -11.57 -4.49 -16.99
C SER A 2 -10.88 -3.67 -15.90
N THR A 3 -11.24 -3.93 -14.65
CA THR A 3 -10.59 -3.33 -13.48
C THR A 3 -9.70 -4.40 -12.86
N LEU A 4 -8.39 -4.17 -12.89
CA LEU A 4 -7.39 -5.15 -12.45
C LEU A 4 -6.72 -4.63 -11.19
N LEU A 5 -6.76 -5.36 -10.09
CA LEU A 5 -6.14 -4.96 -8.82
C LEU A 5 -4.91 -5.83 -8.56
N ILE A 6 -3.74 -5.23 -8.36
CA ILE A 6 -2.49 -5.94 -8.07
C ILE A 6 -1.97 -5.55 -6.69
N GLY A 7 -1.48 -6.55 -5.97
CA GLY A 7 -0.78 -6.39 -4.68
C GLY A 7 0.60 -5.75 -4.77
N ASP A 8 1.36 -5.89 -3.70
CA ASP A 8 2.64 -5.20 -3.51
C ASP A 8 3.69 -5.69 -4.51
N VAL A 9 4.18 -4.76 -5.34
CA VAL A 9 5.08 -5.07 -6.46
C VAL A 9 6.53 -5.15 -6.02
N HIS A 10 6.97 -4.26 -5.12
CA HIS A 10 8.32 -4.25 -4.54
C HIS A 10 9.43 -4.40 -5.58
N GLY A 11 9.42 -3.60 -6.63
CA GLY A 11 10.46 -3.62 -7.68
C GLY A 11 10.53 -4.91 -8.50
N CYS A 12 9.56 -5.83 -8.40
CA CYS A 12 9.45 -7.06 -9.20
C CYS A 12 8.87 -6.74 -10.58
N TYR A 13 9.65 -6.03 -11.40
CA TYR A 13 9.21 -5.52 -12.71
C TYR A 13 8.85 -6.63 -13.70
N GLU A 14 9.69 -7.66 -13.80
CA GLU A 14 9.45 -8.78 -14.72
C GLU A 14 8.19 -9.57 -14.34
N GLU A 15 7.95 -9.77 -13.04
CA GLU A 15 6.72 -10.39 -12.54
C GLU A 15 5.49 -9.54 -12.85
N LEU A 16 5.56 -8.22 -12.65
CA LEU A 16 4.48 -7.30 -13.01
C LEU A 16 4.15 -7.37 -14.50
N ARG A 17 5.16 -7.30 -15.37
CA ARG A 17 4.97 -7.38 -16.83
C ARG A 17 4.42 -8.74 -17.26
N SER A 18 4.91 -9.82 -16.66
CA SER A 18 4.43 -11.18 -16.94
C SER A 18 2.97 -11.34 -16.52
N LEU A 19 2.59 -10.88 -15.33
CA LEU A 19 1.23 -10.97 -14.82
C LEU A 19 0.24 -10.16 -15.68
N LEU A 20 0.62 -8.95 -16.09
CA LEU A 20 -0.19 -8.11 -16.98
C LEU A 20 -0.33 -8.72 -18.38
N ALA A 21 0.69 -9.43 -18.87
CA ALA A 21 0.62 -10.14 -20.14
C ALA A 21 -0.33 -11.35 -20.08
N GLN A 22 -0.44 -12.04 -18.93
CA GLN A 22 -1.37 -13.18 -18.77
C GLN A 22 -2.85 -12.77 -18.95
N VAL A 23 -3.18 -11.51 -18.70
CA VAL A 23 -4.54 -10.97 -18.78
C VAL A 23 -4.75 -10.03 -19.97
N ASP A 24 -3.77 -9.98 -20.90
CA ASP A 24 -3.79 -9.12 -22.08
C ASP A 24 -4.10 -7.64 -21.75
N PHE A 25 -3.51 -7.12 -20.67
CA PHE A 25 -3.78 -5.74 -20.20
C PHE A 25 -3.55 -4.70 -21.29
N ASP A 26 -4.59 -3.90 -21.57
CA ASP A 26 -4.56 -2.81 -22.53
C ASP A 26 -4.87 -1.47 -21.83
N PRO A 27 -3.90 -0.55 -21.64
CA PRO A 27 -4.12 0.71 -20.95
C PRO A 27 -5.12 1.64 -21.66
N ALA A 28 -5.45 1.37 -22.94
CA ALA A 28 -6.50 2.10 -23.64
C ALA A 28 -7.92 1.63 -23.29
N LYS A 29 -8.07 0.47 -22.63
CA LYS A 29 -9.36 -0.16 -22.33
C LYS A 29 -9.55 -0.52 -20.87
N ASP A 30 -8.48 -0.82 -20.17
CA ASP A 30 -8.48 -1.38 -18.82
C ASP A 30 -7.88 -0.39 -17.82
N THR A 31 -8.27 -0.54 -16.55
CA THR A 31 -7.78 0.28 -15.44
C THR A 31 -7.04 -0.62 -14.46
N LEU A 32 -5.79 -0.27 -14.18
CA LEU A 32 -4.93 -0.97 -13.23
C LEU A 32 -5.00 -0.28 -11.85
N TRP A 33 -5.26 -1.04 -10.80
CA TRP A 33 -5.21 -0.61 -9.41
C TRP A 33 -4.00 -1.25 -8.73
N LEU A 34 -3.18 -0.46 -8.05
CA LEU A 34 -1.97 -0.93 -7.37
C LEU A 34 -2.02 -0.60 -5.87
N THR A 35 -1.80 -1.60 -5.02
CA THR A 35 -1.83 -1.44 -3.55
C THR A 35 -0.67 -0.63 -2.97
N GLY A 36 0.27 -0.16 -3.79
CA GLY A 36 1.46 0.56 -3.35
C GLY A 36 2.64 -0.37 -3.10
N ASP A 37 3.63 0.14 -2.36
CA ASP A 37 4.93 -0.52 -2.18
C ASP A 37 5.50 -0.97 -3.53
N LEU A 38 5.51 -0.04 -4.48
CA LEU A 38 6.01 -0.25 -5.84
C LEU A 38 7.52 -0.49 -5.84
N VAL A 39 8.20 0.08 -4.86
CA VAL A 39 9.66 0.08 -4.72
C VAL A 39 10.12 -0.75 -3.54
N ALA A 40 11.44 -0.85 -3.42
CA ALA A 40 12.18 -1.55 -2.39
C ALA A 40 12.13 -3.08 -2.49
N ARG A 41 13.15 -3.75 -1.93
CA ARG A 41 13.36 -5.22 -1.89
C ARG A 41 13.61 -5.88 -3.26
N GLY A 42 12.88 -5.48 -4.30
CA GLY A 42 13.06 -5.85 -5.72
C GLY A 42 14.34 -5.34 -6.35
N PRO A 43 14.73 -5.86 -7.54
CA PRO A 43 15.93 -5.38 -8.22
C PRO A 43 15.64 -4.09 -9.01
N ASP A 44 14.42 -3.94 -9.50
CA ASP A 44 14.10 -3.06 -10.63
C ASP A 44 13.06 -2.00 -10.24
N SER A 45 13.21 -1.42 -9.04
CA SER A 45 12.31 -0.37 -8.52
C SER A 45 12.16 0.80 -9.50
N VAL A 46 13.24 1.15 -10.21
CA VAL A 46 13.24 2.24 -11.20
C VAL A 46 12.38 1.91 -12.42
N GLU A 47 12.44 0.66 -12.91
CA GLU A 47 11.64 0.21 -14.06
C GLU A 47 10.17 0.11 -13.70
N VAL A 48 9.85 -0.32 -12.47
CA VAL A 48 8.47 -0.28 -11.97
C VAL A 48 7.93 1.15 -11.98
N LEU A 49 8.64 2.13 -11.40
CA LEU A 49 8.15 3.51 -11.39
C LEU A 49 8.00 4.10 -12.80
N ARG A 50 8.99 3.88 -13.68
CA ARG A 50 8.92 4.34 -15.08
C ARG A 50 7.71 3.77 -15.80
N TYR A 51 7.49 2.46 -15.66
CA TYR A 51 6.37 1.80 -16.30
C TYR A 51 5.03 2.29 -15.74
N VAL A 52 4.85 2.30 -14.43
CA VAL A 52 3.60 2.74 -13.80
C VAL A 52 3.30 4.21 -14.14
N GLN A 53 4.31 5.09 -14.12
CA GLN A 53 4.15 6.48 -14.55
C GLN A 53 3.71 6.59 -16.01
N SER A 54 4.22 5.72 -16.90
CA SER A 54 3.88 5.73 -18.33
C SER A 54 2.43 5.34 -18.63
N LEU A 55 1.72 4.71 -17.68
CA LEU A 55 0.32 4.31 -17.82
C LEU A 55 -0.66 5.51 -17.73
N GLY A 56 -0.23 6.63 -17.15
CA GLY A 56 -1.06 7.83 -17.04
C GLY A 56 -2.40 7.56 -16.34
N ASP A 57 -3.50 7.93 -16.97
CA ASP A 57 -4.85 7.83 -16.38
C ASP A 57 -5.37 6.38 -16.26
N SER A 58 -4.72 5.41 -16.90
CA SER A 58 -5.10 3.99 -16.81
C SER A 58 -4.61 3.32 -15.53
N VAL A 59 -3.95 4.05 -14.61
CA VAL A 59 -3.53 3.54 -13.30
C VAL A 59 -4.13 4.34 -12.15
N ARG A 60 -4.63 3.61 -11.14
CA ARG A 60 -5.09 4.12 -9.86
C ARG A 60 -4.28 3.46 -8.76
N MET A 61 -3.25 4.12 -8.26
CA MET A 61 -2.42 3.57 -7.20
C MET A 61 -2.69 4.25 -5.84
N VAL A 62 -2.24 3.58 -4.79
CA VAL A 62 -2.03 4.20 -3.47
C VAL A 62 -0.56 4.11 -3.07
N LEU A 63 -0.09 5.03 -2.24
CA LEU A 63 1.25 5.00 -1.66
C LEU A 63 1.31 4.03 -0.47
N GLY A 64 2.35 3.20 -0.45
CA GLY A 64 2.68 2.33 0.67
C GLY A 64 3.82 2.86 1.54
N ASN A 65 4.18 2.11 2.59
CA ASN A 65 5.22 2.56 3.52
C ASN A 65 6.62 2.58 2.91
N HIS A 66 6.93 1.69 1.98
CA HIS A 66 8.23 1.66 1.30
C HIS A 66 8.32 2.79 0.26
N ASP A 67 7.20 3.17 -0.36
CA ASP A 67 7.14 4.36 -1.21
C ASP A 67 7.43 5.63 -0.39
N LEU A 68 6.77 5.79 0.77
CA LEU A 68 7.05 6.91 1.67
C LEU A 68 8.48 6.89 2.22
N HIS A 69 9.03 5.71 2.51
CA HIS A 69 10.42 5.58 2.95
C HIS A 69 11.42 6.02 1.87
N LEU A 70 11.16 5.65 0.61
CA LEU A 70 11.97 6.13 -0.52
C LEU A 70 11.97 7.66 -0.58
N LEU A 71 10.80 8.31 -0.46
CA LEU A 71 10.71 9.77 -0.45
C LEU A 71 11.54 10.38 0.69
N ALA A 72 11.54 9.75 1.88
CA ALA A 72 12.31 10.20 3.03
C ALA A 72 13.83 10.01 2.84
N VAL A 73 14.26 8.92 2.18
CA VAL A 73 15.67 8.70 1.84
C VAL A 73 16.13 9.73 0.81
N TYR A 74 15.35 9.95 -0.25
CA TYR A 74 15.65 10.92 -1.28
C TYR A 74 15.76 12.35 -0.72
N ALA A 75 14.88 12.72 0.21
CA ALA A 75 14.91 14.02 0.88
C ALA A 75 16.01 14.16 1.96
N GLY A 76 16.86 13.14 2.16
CA GLY A 76 17.96 13.16 3.13
C GLY A 76 17.53 13.02 4.60
N ILE A 77 16.29 12.60 4.86
CA ILE A 77 15.72 12.45 6.22
C ILE A 77 16.07 11.08 6.80
N SER A 78 16.07 10.06 5.94
CA SER A 78 16.36 8.68 6.30
C SER A 78 17.59 8.15 5.59
N ARG A 79 18.23 7.15 6.19
CA ARG A 79 19.36 6.46 5.57
C ARG A 79 18.87 5.40 4.59
N ASN A 80 19.48 5.37 3.40
CA ASN A 80 19.33 4.28 2.46
C ASN A 80 19.87 2.96 3.07
N LYS A 81 19.05 1.91 3.09
CA LYS A 81 19.47 0.59 3.57
C LYS A 81 19.78 -0.30 2.37
N PRO A 82 20.94 -0.99 2.34
CA PRO A 82 21.31 -1.83 1.20
C PRO A 82 20.26 -2.89 0.81
N LYS A 83 19.54 -3.44 1.80
CA LYS A 83 18.49 -4.44 1.58
C LYS A 83 17.27 -3.92 0.83
N ASP A 84 17.05 -2.61 0.82
CA ASP A 84 15.94 -1.99 0.09
C ASP A 84 16.26 -1.90 -1.41
N LYS A 85 17.53 -2.00 -1.84
CA LYS A 85 17.93 -2.01 -3.27
C LYS A 85 17.42 -0.80 -4.09
N ILE A 86 17.22 0.33 -3.44
CA ILE A 86 16.73 1.57 -4.08
C ILE A 86 17.85 2.46 -4.66
N THR A 87 19.12 2.10 -4.47
CA THR A 87 20.27 2.88 -4.98
C THR A 87 20.21 3.13 -6.48
N PRO A 88 19.92 2.13 -7.36
CA PRO A 88 19.81 2.38 -8.79
C PRO A 88 18.73 3.41 -9.16
N LEU A 89 17.65 3.49 -8.37
CA LEU A 89 16.59 4.47 -8.55
C LEU A 89 17.01 5.87 -8.06
N LEU A 90 17.76 5.96 -6.96
CA LEU A 90 18.29 7.23 -6.45
C LEU A 90 19.36 7.83 -7.37
N ASP A 91 20.16 6.99 -8.02
CA ASP A 91 21.23 7.39 -8.94
C ASP A 91 20.73 7.61 -10.38
N ALA A 92 19.45 7.34 -10.65
CA ALA A 92 18.88 7.44 -11.99
C ALA A 92 18.82 8.90 -12.47
N PRO A 93 19.08 9.19 -13.76
CA PRO A 93 19.08 10.56 -14.29
C PRO A 93 17.70 11.23 -14.24
N ASP A 94 16.63 10.44 -14.14
CA ASP A 94 15.23 10.85 -14.04
C ASP A 94 14.65 10.71 -12.62
N ALA A 95 15.49 10.46 -11.60
CA ALA A 95 15.06 10.30 -10.21
C ALA A 95 14.18 11.45 -9.72
N ASP A 96 14.58 12.71 -9.95
CA ASP A 96 13.81 13.90 -9.58
C ASP A 96 12.40 13.88 -10.16
N SER A 97 12.25 13.45 -11.41
CA SER A 97 10.95 13.37 -12.10
C SER A 97 10.08 12.28 -11.48
N LEU A 98 10.65 11.09 -11.28
CA LEU A 98 9.95 9.94 -10.70
C LEU A 98 9.53 10.22 -9.25
N ILE A 99 10.39 10.82 -8.44
CA ILE A 99 10.11 11.16 -7.05
C ILE A 99 9.03 12.24 -6.95
N ASN A 100 9.10 13.28 -7.80
CA ASN A 100 8.08 14.32 -7.83
C ASN A 100 6.72 13.80 -8.30
N TRP A 101 6.70 12.83 -9.20
CA TRP A 101 5.47 12.14 -9.58
C TRP A 101 4.94 11.26 -8.44
N LEU A 102 5.81 10.45 -7.81
CA LEU A 102 5.43 9.51 -6.76
C LEU A 102 4.82 10.23 -5.55
N ARG A 103 5.43 11.33 -5.08
CA ARG A 103 4.91 12.08 -3.91
C ARG A 103 3.54 12.74 -4.14
N ARG A 104 3.05 12.78 -5.37
CA ARG A 104 1.73 13.32 -5.74
C ARG A 104 0.69 12.23 -5.94
N GLN A 105 1.04 10.97 -5.74
CA GLN A 105 0.10 9.87 -5.84
C GLN A 105 -0.77 9.77 -4.57
N PRO A 106 -2.03 9.28 -4.68
CA PRO A 106 -2.93 9.19 -3.54
C PRO A 106 -2.45 8.21 -2.47
N VAL A 107 -2.98 8.32 -1.25
CA VAL A 107 -2.88 7.27 -0.20
C VAL A 107 -4.20 6.49 -0.07
N LEU A 108 -5.26 6.95 -0.75
CA LEU A 108 -6.57 6.33 -0.76
C LEU A 108 -7.19 6.45 -2.17
N GLN A 109 -7.72 5.34 -2.68
CA GLN A 109 -8.57 5.31 -3.86
C GLN A 109 -9.98 4.90 -3.46
N VAL A 110 -10.97 5.62 -3.99
CA VAL A 110 -12.39 5.30 -3.80
C VAL A 110 -13.08 5.29 -5.16
N ASP A 111 -13.90 4.28 -5.37
CA ASP A 111 -14.83 4.18 -6.49
C ASP A 111 -16.23 3.88 -5.97
N ASN A 112 -17.11 4.87 -6.08
CA ASN A 112 -18.47 4.79 -5.55
C ASN A 112 -19.38 3.91 -6.40
N GLU A 113 -19.09 3.77 -7.71
CA GLU A 113 -19.88 2.96 -8.64
C GLU A 113 -19.55 1.48 -8.45
N LEU A 114 -18.26 1.16 -8.36
CA LEU A 114 -17.79 -0.20 -8.08
C LEU A 114 -17.96 -0.59 -6.60
N LYS A 115 -18.25 0.38 -5.72
CA LYS A 115 -18.21 0.21 -4.26
C LYS A 115 -16.88 -0.41 -3.83
N LEU A 116 -15.78 0.15 -4.31
CA LEU A 116 -14.43 -0.31 -4.06
C LEU A 116 -13.58 0.80 -3.42
N VAL A 117 -12.89 0.45 -2.34
CA VAL A 117 -11.91 1.29 -1.66
C VAL A 117 -10.58 0.56 -1.67
N MET A 118 -9.50 1.28 -1.94
CA MET A 118 -8.14 0.76 -1.82
C MET A 118 -7.29 1.71 -1.00
N ALA A 119 -6.61 1.15 0.00
CA ALA A 119 -5.57 1.78 0.79
C ALA A 119 -4.52 0.71 1.09
N HIS A 120 -3.24 1.10 1.18
CA HIS A 120 -2.15 0.13 1.25
C HIS A 120 -2.30 -0.85 2.42
N ALA A 121 -2.66 -0.35 3.61
CA ALA A 121 -2.87 -1.17 4.82
C ALA A 121 -4.35 -1.41 5.17
N GLY A 122 -5.29 -1.00 4.30
CA GLY A 122 -6.73 -1.04 4.58
C GLY A 122 -7.26 0.23 5.26
N ILE A 123 -8.42 0.13 5.91
CA ILE A 123 -9.11 1.27 6.54
C ILE A 123 -9.28 1.01 8.03
N SER A 124 -8.93 1.99 8.86
CA SER A 124 -9.09 1.88 10.31
C SER A 124 -10.56 1.61 10.68
N PRO A 125 -10.84 0.65 11.59
CA PRO A 125 -12.18 0.42 12.14
C PRO A 125 -12.80 1.64 12.82
N GLN A 126 -11.98 2.63 13.18
CA GLN A 126 -12.41 3.87 13.83
C GLN A 126 -12.94 4.92 12.83
N TRP A 127 -12.87 4.65 11.53
CA TRP A 127 -13.26 5.58 10.47
C TRP A 127 -14.50 5.12 9.70
N ASP A 128 -15.29 6.09 9.26
CA ASP A 128 -16.16 5.96 8.09
C ASP A 128 -15.43 6.41 6.82
N ILE A 129 -16.08 6.25 5.66
CA ILE A 129 -15.46 6.57 4.37
C ILE A 129 -15.15 8.07 4.23
N GLU A 130 -16.00 8.94 4.80
CA GLU A 130 -15.82 10.39 4.74
C GLU A 130 -14.58 10.82 5.53
N THR A 131 -14.41 10.25 6.74
CA THR A 131 -13.22 10.48 7.58
C THR A 131 -11.97 9.97 6.88
N ALA A 132 -12.01 8.77 6.30
CA ALA A 132 -10.87 8.21 5.56
C ALA A 132 -10.47 9.12 4.38
N GLN A 133 -11.43 9.60 3.58
CA GLN A 133 -11.18 10.51 2.47
C GLN A 133 -10.62 11.87 2.92
N LEU A 134 -11.14 12.42 4.01
CA LEU A 134 -10.62 13.68 4.57
C LEU A 134 -9.17 13.53 5.02
N CYS A 135 -8.87 12.48 5.80
CA CYS A 135 -7.54 12.17 6.27
C CYS A 135 -6.55 11.91 5.14
N ALA A 136 -6.97 11.19 4.09
CA ALA A 136 -6.16 10.95 2.90
C ALA A 136 -5.78 12.26 2.19
N ARG A 137 -6.77 13.12 1.92
CA ARG A 137 -6.53 14.43 1.27
C ARG A 137 -5.56 15.32 2.04
N GLU A 138 -5.61 15.30 3.37
CA GLU A 138 -4.69 16.08 4.20
C GLU A 138 -3.25 15.57 4.06
N VAL A 139 -3.04 14.25 4.07
CA VAL A 139 -1.72 13.63 3.85
C VAL A 139 -1.21 13.94 2.44
N GLU A 140 -2.05 13.75 1.42
CA GLU A 140 -1.73 14.00 0.01
C GLU A 140 -1.38 15.46 -0.26
N ALA A 141 -2.10 16.41 0.35
CA ALA A 141 -1.83 17.84 0.20
C ALA A 141 -0.43 18.20 0.72
N VAL A 142 -0.02 17.61 1.85
CA VAL A 142 1.31 17.87 2.43
C VAL A 142 2.40 17.19 1.60
N LEU A 143 2.19 15.94 1.16
CA LEU A 143 3.14 15.22 0.29
C LEU A 143 3.35 15.93 -1.07
N SER A 144 2.30 16.56 -1.59
CA SER A 144 2.33 17.33 -2.84
C SER A 144 2.96 18.73 -2.70
N SER A 145 3.09 19.24 -1.47
CA SER A 145 3.65 20.57 -1.19
C SER A 145 5.18 20.62 -1.22
N ASP A 146 5.78 21.80 -1.28
CA ASP A 146 7.24 21.96 -1.17
C ASP A 146 7.76 21.65 0.26
N SER A 147 6.86 21.60 1.24
CA SER A 147 7.16 21.29 2.63
C SER A 147 7.09 19.79 2.96
N TYR A 148 6.92 18.92 1.94
CA TYR A 148 6.84 17.48 2.14
C TYR A 148 8.01 16.88 2.96
N PRO A 149 9.27 17.37 2.89
CA PRO A 149 10.35 16.82 3.70
C PRO A 149 10.12 17.00 5.22
N LEU A 150 9.51 18.12 5.63
CA LEU A 150 9.19 18.36 7.04
C LEU A 150 8.19 17.33 7.56
N PHE A 151 7.22 16.97 6.73
CA PHE A 151 6.23 15.96 7.07
C PHE A 151 6.82 14.55 7.08
N LEU A 152 7.66 14.19 6.11
CA LEU A 152 8.36 12.91 6.09
C LEU A 152 9.24 12.70 7.34
N ASN A 153 9.79 13.78 7.91
CA ASN A 153 10.49 13.70 9.19
C ASN A 153 9.51 13.50 10.37
N ALA A 154 8.34 14.13 10.32
CA ALA A 154 7.34 14.07 11.38
C ALA A 154 6.48 12.79 11.39
N MET A 155 6.36 12.09 10.25
CA MET A 155 5.59 10.85 10.14
C MET A 155 6.25 9.68 10.87
N TYR A 156 7.57 9.73 11.12
CA TYR A 156 8.25 8.74 11.94
C TYR A 156 7.75 8.83 13.39
N GLY A 157 6.95 7.85 13.78
CA GLY A 157 6.41 7.71 15.12
C GLY A 157 5.15 6.86 15.13
N ASP A 158 4.90 6.21 16.26
CA ASP A 158 3.81 5.24 16.38
C ASP A 158 2.63 5.79 17.22
N MET A 159 2.74 7.03 17.73
CA MET A 159 1.70 7.71 18.52
C MET A 159 1.23 9.02 17.85
N PRO A 160 -0.07 9.37 17.90
CA PRO A 160 -1.13 8.64 18.60
C PRO A 160 -1.55 7.37 17.86
N ASN A 161 -2.08 6.41 18.60
CA ASN A 161 -2.56 5.12 18.08
C ASN A 161 -4.09 4.98 18.11
N SER A 162 -4.82 6.00 18.56
CA SER A 162 -6.29 6.07 18.51
C SER A 162 -6.73 7.31 17.75
N TRP A 163 -7.76 7.14 16.93
CA TRP A 163 -8.49 8.24 16.33
C TRP A 163 -9.36 8.93 17.38
N VAL A 164 -9.28 10.25 17.41
CA VAL A 164 -10.27 11.11 18.05
C VAL A 164 -10.53 12.30 17.13
N ASP A 165 -11.77 12.74 16.99
CA ASP A 165 -12.13 13.80 16.03
C ASP A 165 -11.39 15.12 16.27
N GLY A 166 -10.95 15.35 17.52
CA GLY A 166 -10.13 16.49 17.92
C GLY A 166 -8.65 16.40 17.55
N LEU A 167 -8.17 15.31 16.93
CA LEU A 167 -6.79 15.24 16.43
C LEU A 167 -6.56 16.32 15.38
N THR A 168 -5.46 17.05 15.52
CA THR A 168 -5.07 18.12 14.59
C THR A 168 -3.57 18.07 14.29
N GLY A 169 -3.16 18.79 13.26
CA GLY A 169 -1.75 18.97 12.89
C GLY A 169 -1.00 17.65 12.67
N LEU A 170 0.24 17.58 13.16
CA LEU A 170 1.13 16.44 12.94
C LEU A 170 0.61 15.14 13.57
N GLN A 171 -0.14 15.22 14.68
CA GLN A 171 -0.70 14.04 15.32
C GLN A 171 -1.74 13.36 14.42
N ARG A 172 -2.63 14.17 13.83
CA ARG A 172 -3.63 13.70 12.86
C ARG A 172 -2.96 13.10 11.64
N LEU A 173 -2.03 13.82 11.02
CA LEU A 173 -1.32 13.34 9.82
C LEU A 173 -0.56 12.04 10.07
N ARG A 174 0.10 11.92 11.23
CA ARG A 174 0.83 10.70 11.60
C ARG A 174 -0.10 9.51 11.84
N PHE A 175 -1.18 9.70 12.59
CA PHE A 175 -2.19 8.64 12.75
C PHE A 175 -2.72 8.21 11.38
N SER A 176 -3.09 9.17 10.53
CA SER A 176 -3.63 8.86 9.21
C SER A 176 -2.65 8.10 8.33
N THR A 177 -1.37 8.47 8.38
CA THR A 177 -0.31 7.76 7.65
C THR A 177 -0.12 6.35 8.19
N ASN A 178 -0.08 6.17 9.50
CA ASN A 178 0.05 4.84 10.11
C ASN A 178 -1.15 3.95 9.78
N ALA A 179 -2.37 4.48 9.85
CA ALA A 179 -3.60 3.76 9.51
C ALA A 179 -3.61 3.31 8.04
N LEU A 180 -3.27 4.19 7.11
CA LEU A 180 -3.36 3.92 5.66
C LEU A 180 -2.17 3.12 5.11
N THR A 181 -1.00 3.19 5.75
CA THR A 181 0.23 2.62 5.16
C THR A 181 0.94 1.59 6.04
N ARG A 182 0.57 1.41 7.31
CA ARG A 182 1.33 0.54 8.22
C ARG A 182 0.47 -0.37 9.10
N MET A 183 -0.85 -0.22 9.11
CA MET A 183 -1.78 -0.98 9.94
C MET A 183 -1.76 -2.49 9.65
N ARG A 184 -1.82 -3.28 10.72
CA ARG A 184 -2.05 -4.74 10.64
C ARG A 184 -3.06 -5.13 11.71
N TYR A 185 -2.61 -5.03 12.97
CA TYR A 185 -3.39 -5.37 14.13
C TYR A 185 -3.97 -4.14 14.80
N CYS A 186 -5.11 -4.34 15.46
CA CYS A 186 -5.73 -3.38 16.34
C CYS A 186 -6.04 -4.03 17.69
N PHE A 187 -6.08 -3.20 18.73
CA PHE A 187 -6.69 -3.54 20.01
C PHE A 187 -8.23 -3.58 19.86
N PRO A 188 -8.97 -4.20 20.81
CA PRO A 188 -10.42 -4.30 20.72
C PRO A 188 -11.17 -2.95 20.64
N GLY A 189 -10.58 -1.83 21.08
CA GLY A 189 -11.13 -0.48 20.93
C GLY A 189 -10.84 0.17 19.57
N GLY A 190 -10.19 -0.55 18.65
CA GLY A 190 -9.78 -0.07 17.33
C GLY A 190 -8.45 0.68 17.31
N GLU A 191 -7.75 0.77 18.44
CA GLU A 191 -6.43 1.39 18.51
C GLU A 191 -5.41 0.59 17.70
N LEU A 192 -4.54 1.28 16.96
CA LEU A 192 -3.52 0.66 16.13
C LEU A 192 -2.43 0.01 16.99
N ASP A 193 -2.03 -1.21 16.63
CA ASP A 193 -0.77 -1.79 17.06
C ASP A 193 0.27 -1.62 15.93
N MET A 194 1.41 -1.02 16.29
CA MET A 194 2.48 -0.70 15.34
C MET A 194 3.69 -1.65 15.47
N ILE A 195 3.57 -2.73 16.26
CA ILE A 195 4.69 -3.58 16.68
C ILE A 195 4.57 -4.98 16.08
N CYS A 196 3.43 -5.65 16.24
CA CYS A 196 3.22 -7.04 15.83
C CYS A 196 3.13 -7.15 14.30
N LYS A 197 3.89 -8.11 13.76
CA LYS A 197 3.96 -8.43 12.31
C LYS A 197 3.66 -9.89 12.01
N ASP A 198 3.40 -10.66 13.06
CA ASP A 198 3.22 -12.11 13.01
C ASP A 198 1.99 -12.48 12.17
N ALA A 199 1.89 -13.75 11.80
CA ALA A 199 0.69 -14.27 11.16
C ALA A 199 -0.53 -14.17 12.10
N PRO A 200 -1.77 -14.00 11.60
CA PRO A 200 -2.97 -13.81 12.43
C PRO A 200 -3.21 -14.85 13.53
N GLY A 201 -2.73 -16.09 13.36
CA GLY A 201 -2.85 -17.16 14.36
C GLY A 201 -1.83 -17.11 15.50
N GLU A 202 -0.79 -16.28 15.37
CA GLU A 202 0.34 -16.17 16.31
C GLU A 202 0.32 -14.86 17.09
N ALA A 203 -0.58 -13.94 16.73
CA ALA A 203 -0.69 -12.63 17.38
C ALA A 203 -1.01 -12.75 18.88
N PRO A 204 -0.31 -12.00 19.74
CA PRO A 204 -0.59 -12.01 21.16
C PRO A 204 -1.96 -11.40 21.48
N SER A 205 -2.67 -12.00 22.44
CA SER A 205 -3.88 -11.38 23.01
C SER A 205 -3.54 -10.01 23.63
N PRO A 206 -4.35 -8.95 23.44
CA PRO A 206 -5.72 -8.95 22.90
C PRO A 206 -5.83 -8.53 21.42
N LEU A 207 -4.73 -8.60 20.64
CA LEU A 207 -4.69 -8.09 19.27
C LEU A 207 -5.62 -8.87 18.33
N LYS A 208 -6.21 -8.14 17.39
CA LYS A 208 -7.02 -8.70 16.30
C LYS A 208 -6.61 -8.05 14.98
N PRO A 209 -6.60 -8.79 13.85
CA PRO A 209 -6.51 -8.16 12.54
C PRO A 209 -7.58 -7.08 12.38
N TRP A 210 -7.22 -5.93 11.80
CA TRP A 210 -8.11 -4.77 11.71
C TRP A 210 -9.48 -5.14 11.10
N PHE A 211 -9.50 -6.00 10.08
CA PHE A 211 -10.69 -6.42 9.35
C PHE A 211 -11.60 -7.38 10.12
N ASN A 212 -11.16 -7.85 11.30
CA ASN A 212 -11.99 -8.64 12.21
C ASN A 212 -12.73 -7.78 13.26
N LEU A 213 -12.55 -6.45 13.21
CA LEU A 213 -13.32 -5.49 14.01
C LEU A 213 -14.48 -4.92 13.18
N PRO A 214 -15.57 -4.44 13.83
CA PRO A 214 -16.66 -3.78 13.12
C PRO A 214 -16.16 -2.61 12.28
N SER A 215 -16.64 -2.50 11.04
CA SER A 215 -16.18 -1.49 10.08
C SER A 215 -17.37 -0.80 9.43
N LYS A 216 -17.49 0.52 9.66
CA LYS A 216 -18.51 1.36 9.04
C LYS A 216 -18.44 1.31 7.51
N VAL A 217 -17.22 1.24 6.96
CA VAL A 217 -17.00 1.19 5.51
C VAL A 217 -17.56 -0.09 4.89
N LEU A 218 -17.40 -1.23 5.57
CA LEU A 218 -18.01 -2.49 5.13
C LEU A 218 -19.53 -2.45 5.32
N ASP A 219 -20.02 -1.87 6.41
CA ASP A 219 -21.45 -1.70 6.67
C ASP A 219 -22.15 -0.82 5.61
N GLU A 220 -21.42 0.14 5.03
CA GLU A 220 -21.86 0.98 3.91
C GLU A 220 -21.79 0.27 2.53
N GLY A 221 -21.34 -0.98 2.51
CA GLY A 221 -21.32 -1.85 1.34
C GLY A 221 -20.08 -1.73 0.46
N TYR A 222 -19.03 -1.03 0.91
CA TYR A 222 -17.76 -1.01 0.18
C TYR A 222 -16.98 -2.30 0.35
N SER A 223 -16.32 -2.72 -0.71
CA SER A 223 -15.21 -3.65 -0.65
C SER A 223 -13.90 -2.94 -0.39
N ILE A 224 -13.00 -3.56 0.35
CA ILE A 224 -11.69 -3.01 0.69
C ILE A 224 -10.61 -3.90 0.08
N ALA A 225 -9.82 -3.35 -0.84
CA ALA A 225 -8.61 -3.97 -1.35
C ALA A 225 -7.37 -3.37 -0.67
N PHE A 226 -6.42 -4.21 -0.26
CA PHE A 226 -5.21 -3.76 0.41
C PHE A 226 -4.03 -4.72 0.19
N GLY A 227 -2.84 -4.24 0.53
CA GLY A 227 -1.57 -4.93 0.41
C GLY A 227 -0.86 -5.05 1.76
N HIS A 228 0.45 -4.76 1.80
CA HIS A 228 1.32 -4.57 2.99
C HIS A 228 1.57 -5.78 3.88
N TRP A 229 0.56 -6.64 4.04
CA TRP A 229 0.54 -7.68 5.05
C TRP A 229 0.90 -9.05 4.46
N ALA A 230 2.12 -9.18 3.92
CA ALA A 230 2.60 -10.40 3.28
C ALA A 230 2.46 -11.68 4.13
N SER A 231 2.61 -11.59 5.46
CA SER A 231 2.44 -12.75 6.36
C SER A 231 1.00 -13.28 6.44
N LEU A 232 0.02 -12.53 5.91
CA LEU A 232 -1.36 -12.96 5.71
C LEU A 232 -1.51 -13.89 4.48
N GLU A 233 -0.59 -13.79 3.51
CA GLU A 233 -0.61 -14.54 2.24
C GLU A 233 -1.95 -14.46 1.47
N GLY A 234 -2.68 -13.36 1.60
CA GLY A 234 -4.00 -13.21 0.99
C GLY A 234 -5.11 -14.09 1.60
N LYS A 235 -4.89 -14.68 2.78
CA LYS A 235 -5.80 -15.66 3.41
C LYS A 235 -6.54 -15.09 4.62
N GLY A 236 -7.65 -15.72 4.98
CA GLY A 236 -8.33 -15.45 6.26
C GLY A 236 -9.05 -14.11 6.35
N THR A 237 -9.28 -13.43 5.22
CA THR A 237 -10.09 -12.21 5.16
C THR A 237 -11.59 -12.54 5.05
N PRO A 238 -12.47 -11.71 5.63
CA PRO A 238 -13.91 -11.84 5.44
C PRO A 238 -14.32 -11.51 3.99
N PRO A 239 -15.56 -11.84 3.57
CA PRO A 239 -16.10 -11.38 2.30
C PRO A 239 -15.92 -9.86 2.14
N GLN A 240 -15.71 -9.40 0.90
CA GLN A 240 -15.49 -7.99 0.55
C GLN A 240 -14.15 -7.38 1.02
N VAL A 241 -13.31 -8.14 1.73
CA VAL A 241 -11.95 -7.73 2.07
C VAL A 241 -10.93 -8.55 1.27
N TYR A 242 -10.18 -7.87 0.43
CA TYR A 242 -9.26 -8.45 -0.55
C TYR A 242 -7.81 -8.11 -0.17
N ALA A 243 -7.11 -9.06 0.43
CA ALA A 243 -5.68 -8.97 0.70
C ALA A 243 -4.90 -9.46 -0.53
N LEU A 244 -4.19 -8.55 -1.20
CA LEU A 244 -3.51 -8.84 -2.47
C LEU A 244 -2.00 -9.00 -2.33
N ASP A 245 -1.43 -8.63 -1.18
CA ASP A 245 -0.02 -8.89 -0.88
C ASP A 245 0.22 -10.37 -0.55
N THR A 246 0.75 -11.08 -1.53
CA THR A 246 1.17 -12.48 -1.44
C THR A 246 2.70 -12.64 -1.44
N GLY A 247 3.44 -11.56 -1.12
CA GLY A 247 4.86 -11.62 -0.82
C GLY A 247 5.78 -11.93 -2.01
N CYS A 248 5.51 -11.37 -3.20
CA CYS A 248 6.31 -11.60 -4.41
C CYS A 248 7.82 -11.41 -4.19
N CYS A 249 8.22 -10.32 -3.52
CA CYS A 249 9.64 -10.01 -3.31
C CYS A 249 10.35 -10.98 -2.33
N TRP A 250 9.58 -11.74 -1.55
CA TRP A 250 10.02 -12.77 -0.60
C TRP A 250 10.08 -14.19 -1.20
N GLY A 251 9.81 -14.30 -2.51
CA GLY A 251 9.72 -15.58 -3.21
C GLY A 251 8.33 -16.24 -3.14
N GLY A 252 7.31 -15.46 -2.75
CA GLY A 252 5.90 -15.82 -2.92
C GLY A 252 5.43 -15.54 -4.35
N ASP A 253 4.22 -15.00 -4.46
CA ASP A 253 3.58 -14.70 -5.75
C ASP A 253 3.25 -13.20 -5.84
N LEU A 254 3.19 -12.66 -7.06
CA LEU A 254 2.47 -11.41 -7.34
C LEU A 254 1.04 -11.78 -7.72
N THR A 255 0.05 -11.18 -7.06
CA THR A 255 -1.37 -11.53 -7.24
C THR A 255 -2.13 -10.40 -7.90
N LEU A 256 -2.95 -10.77 -8.89
CA LEU A 256 -3.90 -9.91 -9.57
C LEU A 256 -5.32 -10.44 -9.35
N LEU A 257 -6.26 -9.53 -9.04
CA LEU A 257 -7.70 -9.76 -9.02
C LEU A 257 -8.36 -8.99 -10.16
N ARG A 258 -9.06 -9.69 -11.06
CA ARG A 258 -9.97 -9.03 -12.01
C ARG A 258 -11.30 -8.78 -11.33
N TRP A 259 -11.73 -7.53 -11.32
CA TRP A 259 -12.84 -7.09 -10.47
C TRP A 259 -14.20 -7.62 -10.92
N GLU A 260 -14.42 -7.73 -12.23
CA GLU A 260 -15.74 -8.01 -12.82
C GLU A 260 -16.24 -9.42 -12.50
N ASP A 261 -15.34 -10.39 -12.50
CA ASP A 261 -15.63 -11.82 -12.26
C ASP A 261 -14.97 -12.37 -10.99
N LYS A 262 -14.22 -11.53 -10.27
CA LYS A 262 -13.43 -11.90 -9.09
C LYS A 262 -12.43 -13.03 -9.39
N GLN A 263 -11.96 -13.15 -10.63
CA GLN A 263 -10.95 -14.13 -11.00
C GLN A 263 -9.56 -13.68 -10.53
N TYR A 264 -8.82 -14.59 -9.91
CA TYR A 264 -7.44 -14.38 -9.51
C TYR A 264 -6.46 -14.93 -10.56
N PHE A 265 -5.37 -14.19 -10.73
CA PHE A 265 -4.21 -14.57 -11.53
C PHE A 265 -2.97 -14.37 -10.66
N THR A 266 -1.99 -15.26 -10.81
CA THR A 266 -0.75 -15.18 -10.04
C THR A 266 0.47 -15.31 -10.94
N GLN A 267 1.53 -14.63 -10.56
CA GLN A 267 2.84 -14.77 -11.16
C GLN A 267 3.84 -15.13 -10.06
N PRO A 268 4.39 -16.35 -10.06
CA PRO A 268 5.43 -16.73 -9.11
C PRO A 268 6.64 -15.84 -9.25
N SER A 269 7.25 -15.54 -8.10
CA SER A 269 8.52 -14.82 -8.05
C SER A 269 9.58 -15.53 -8.89
N LEU A 270 10.32 -14.75 -9.67
CA LEU A 270 11.52 -15.25 -10.36
C LEU A 270 12.70 -15.41 -9.38
N ARG A 271 12.50 -15.05 -8.11
CA ARG A 271 13.49 -15.13 -7.05
C ARG A 271 13.32 -16.39 -6.23
N PRO A 272 14.42 -16.97 -5.72
CA PRO A 272 14.33 -18.05 -4.75
C PRO A 272 13.64 -17.57 -3.46
N LYS A 273 12.85 -18.44 -2.83
CA LYS A 273 12.28 -18.19 -1.49
C LYS A 273 13.38 -17.80 -0.53
N SER A 274 13.31 -16.59 0.03
CA SER A 274 14.25 -16.17 1.06
C SER A 274 13.96 -16.94 2.34
N ILE A 275 14.90 -17.77 2.80
CA ILE A 275 14.77 -18.56 4.02
C ILE A 275 14.87 -17.67 5.29
N GLU A 276 15.25 -16.38 5.16
CA GLU A 276 15.73 -15.57 6.29
C GLU A 276 14.88 -14.36 6.74
N GLU A 277 13.77 -14.00 6.08
CA GLU A 277 12.99 -12.80 6.49
C GLU A 277 11.49 -13.06 6.75
N SER A 278 11.06 -14.33 6.91
CA SER A 278 9.70 -14.70 7.33
C SER A 278 9.53 -14.77 8.86
N ALA A 279 10.11 -13.81 9.59
CA ALA A 279 10.02 -13.69 11.04
C ALA A 279 9.79 -12.23 11.46
#